data_AF-A0A7S0DUM9-F1
#
_entry.id   AF-A0A7S0DUM9-F1
#
_cell.length_a   1.000
_cell.length_b   1.000
_cell.length_c   1.000
_cell.angle_alpha   90.00
_cell.angle_beta   90.00
_cell.angle_gamma   90.00
#
_symmetry.space_group_name_H-M   'P 1'
#
loop_
_entity.id
_entity.type
_entity.pdbx_description
1 polymer ?
#
loop_
_entity_poly.entity_id
_entity_poly.type
_entity_poly.pdbx_seq_one_letter_code
_entity_poly.pdbx_strand_id
1 'polypeptide(L)'
;AFKHTVFEKWLEDNEEYLLPPVCNKLLHGGQLKVMFVGGKKANERGDYHVEDGEEFFYMLKGQMTLKVVEQGKHRDIIIKQGEAFLLPPRIPHSPQRPPNSLGLVIERERLQGELDAMQWYVKGSADILWRRTFHCTDLGKDLVPIIKAYKASQESKSGKARKRGSKGGDGVLAIMPLEKPIDEKTQLPEPQKLKTWVKSKTQDLKSGPLTLFKGSDFEVMVVTGNRR
;
A
#
# COMPACT_ATOMS: atom_id res chain seq x y z
N ALA A 1 10.00 -3.47 -23.85
CA ALA A 1 9.83 -2.15 -23.21
C ALA A 1 8.43 -1.70 -23.54
N PHE A 2 7.60 -1.34 -22.56
CA PHE A 2 6.37 -0.62 -22.84
C PHE A 2 6.77 0.61 -23.67
N LYS A 3 6.24 0.74 -24.89
CA LYS A 3 6.52 1.93 -25.70
C LYS A 3 5.99 3.13 -24.91
N HIS A 4 6.84 4.13 -24.73
CA HIS A 4 6.56 5.35 -23.95
C HIS A 4 5.18 5.94 -24.29
N THR A 5 4.79 5.87 -25.57
CA THR A 5 3.52 6.36 -26.12
C THR A 5 2.26 5.64 -25.61
N VAL A 6 2.32 4.33 -25.34
CA VAL A 6 1.15 3.59 -24.82
C VAL A 6 0.89 3.96 -23.36
N PHE A 7 1.98 4.22 -22.64
CA PHE A 7 1.94 4.58 -21.24
C PHE A 7 1.45 6.01 -21.00
N GLU A 8 1.98 6.95 -21.78
CA GLU A 8 1.54 8.36 -21.74
C GLU A 8 0.07 8.48 -22.12
N LYS A 9 -0.34 7.80 -23.19
CA LYS A 9 -1.75 7.75 -23.58
C LYS A 9 -2.64 7.17 -22.48
N TRP A 10 -2.23 6.07 -21.82
CA TRP A 10 -2.99 5.53 -20.71
C TRP A 10 -3.10 6.52 -19.54
N LEU A 11 -2.03 7.26 -19.22
CA LEU A 11 -2.08 8.30 -18.18
C LEU A 11 -3.03 9.44 -18.55
N GLU A 12 -3.02 9.87 -19.82
CA GLU A 12 -3.94 10.89 -20.34
C GLU A 12 -5.39 10.41 -20.28
N ASP A 13 -5.65 9.20 -20.78
CA ASP A 13 -6.98 8.59 -20.83
C ASP A 13 -7.57 8.33 -19.42
N ASN A 14 -6.73 8.32 -18.37
CA ASN A 14 -7.14 8.00 -17.00
C ASN A 14 -6.85 9.13 -15.99
N GLU A 15 -6.49 10.32 -16.44
CA GLU A 15 -6.07 11.43 -15.57
C GLU A 15 -7.10 11.79 -14.49
N GLU A 16 -8.40 11.65 -14.80
CA GLU A 16 -9.50 11.91 -13.85
C GLU A 16 -9.51 10.97 -12.62
N TYR A 17 -8.99 9.75 -12.76
CA TYR A 17 -8.92 8.76 -11.67
C TYR A 17 -7.63 8.90 -10.84
N LEU A 18 -6.63 9.58 -11.39
CA LEU A 18 -5.31 9.77 -10.79
C LEU A 18 -5.27 11.03 -9.90
N LEU A 19 -6.37 11.27 -9.18
CA LEU A 19 -6.58 12.40 -8.28
C LEU A 19 -6.65 11.95 -6.81
N PRO A 20 -6.28 12.81 -5.85
CA PRO A 20 -6.34 12.48 -4.43
C PRO A 20 -7.76 12.06 -3.99
N PRO A 21 -7.92 11.21 -2.95
CA PRO A 21 -6.90 10.84 -1.95
C PRO A 21 -6.10 9.57 -2.26
N VAL A 22 -6.52 8.75 -3.22
CA VAL A 22 -5.84 7.48 -3.55
C VAL A 22 -5.01 7.59 -4.83
N CYS A 23 -5.43 8.42 -5.79
CA CYS A 23 -4.80 8.58 -7.11
C CYS A 23 -4.62 7.25 -7.85
N ASN A 24 -5.64 6.39 -7.86
CA ASN A 24 -5.57 5.06 -8.46
C ASN A 24 -6.65 4.81 -9.52
N LYS A 25 -6.30 3.93 -10.47
CA LYS A 25 -7.22 3.34 -11.43
C LYS A 25 -7.15 1.81 -11.35
N LEU A 26 -8.28 1.18 -11.06
CA LEU A 26 -8.41 -0.27 -11.07
C LEU A 26 -8.45 -0.79 -12.51
N LEU A 27 -7.57 -1.74 -12.82
CA LEU A 27 -7.53 -2.46 -14.10
C LEU A 27 -8.35 -3.75 -14.03
N HIS A 28 -8.27 -4.45 -12.90
CA HIS A 28 -9.02 -5.67 -12.62
C HIS A 28 -9.49 -5.66 -11.16
N GLY A 29 -10.73 -6.07 -10.91
CA GLY A 29 -11.42 -5.86 -9.63
C GLY A 29 -12.17 -7.09 -9.10
N GLY A 30 -11.66 -8.29 -9.37
CA GLY A 30 -12.18 -9.53 -8.77
C GLY A 30 -11.37 -9.93 -7.54
N GLN A 31 -11.12 -11.23 -7.39
CA GLN A 31 -10.31 -11.77 -6.29
C GLN A 31 -8.91 -11.13 -6.22
N LEU A 32 -8.32 -10.81 -7.37
CA LEU A 32 -7.15 -9.93 -7.45
C LEU A 32 -7.59 -8.52 -7.82
N LYS A 33 -7.16 -7.55 -7.03
CA LYS A 33 -7.29 -6.13 -7.31
C LYS A 33 -5.97 -5.64 -7.90
N VAL A 34 -5.99 -5.37 -9.19
CA VAL A 34 -4.80 -4.89 -9.93
C VAL A 34 -5.02 -3.42 -10.26
N MET A 35 -4.18 -2.54 -9.72
CA MET A 35 -4.35 -1.11 -9.87
C MET A 35 -3.05 -0.38 -10.20
N PHE A 36 -3.20 0.69 -10.98
CA PHE A 36 -2.13 1.64 -11.21
C PHE A 36 -2.35 2.87 -10.34
N VAL A 37 -1.30 3.35 -9.70
CA VAL A 37 -1.35 4.43 -8.72
C VAL A 37 -0.24 5.44 -8.99
N GLY A 38 -0.60 6.72 -9.05
CA GLY A 38 0.33 7.81 -9.37
C GLY A 38 -0.38 8.90 -10.18
N GLY A 39 0.34 9.54 -11.10
CA GLY A 39 -0.21 10.60 -11.96
C GLY A 39 0.64 11.87 -11.98
N LYS A 40 0.12 12.93 -12.61
CA LYS A 40 0.83 14.20 -12.75
C LYS A 40 1.00 14.94 -11.43
N LYS A 41 0.11 14.71 -10.46
CA LYS A 41 0.10 15.36 -9.15
C LYS A 41 0.72 14.45 -8.10
N ALA A 42 1.29 15.06 -7.06
CA ALA A 42 1.75 14.35 -5.88
C ALA A 42 0.56 13.76 -5.12
N ASN A 43 0.75 12.59 -4.50
CA ASN A 43 -0.14 12.05 -3.48
C ASN A 43 0.67 11.80 -2.21
N GLU A 44 0.54 12.72 -1.26
CA GLU A 44 1.13 12.60 0.07
C GLU A 44 0.01 12.55 1.09
N ARG A 45 0.14 11.64 2.05
CA ARG A 45 -0.89 11.36 3.05
C ARG A 45 -0.26 11.02 4.39
N GLY A 46 -0.90 11.47 5.47
CA GLY A 46 -0.43 11.26 6.84
C GLY A 46 -1.03 10.02 7.52
N ASP A 47 -1.95 9.36 6.84
CA ASP A 47 -2.62 8.17 7.32
C ASP A 47 -1.88 6.90 6.91
N TYR A 48 -1.97 5.89 7.75
CA TYR A 48 -1.41 4.56 7.56
C TYR A 48 -2.56 3.56 7.43
N HIS A 49 -2.47 2.74 6.41
CA HIS A 49 -3.39 1.63 6.17
C HIS A 49 -2.82 0.35 6.78
N VAL A 50 -3.71 -0.49 7.29
CA VAL A 50 -3.42 -1.81 7.83
C VAL A 50 -4.46 -2.75 7.24
N GLU A 51 -4.01 -3.84 6.63
CA GLU A 51 -4.88 -4.91 6.13
C GLU A 51 -4.34 -6.29 6.49
N ASP A 52 -5.20 -7.30 6.40
CA ASP A 52 -4.87 -8.70 6.66
C ASP A 52 -4.25 -9.41 5.43
N GLY A 53 -4.29 -8.78 4.26
CA GLY A 53 -3.64 -9.25 3.04
C GLY A 53 -2.22 -8.71 2.87
N GLU A 54 -1.52 -9.23 1.87
CA GLU A 54 -0.25 -8.69 1.40
C GLU A 54 -0.48 -7.71 0.25
N GLU A 55 0.44 -6.74 0.11
CA GLU A 55 0.42 -5.78 -0.99
C GLU A 55 1.72 -5.86 -1.80
N PHE A 56 1.58 -6.15 -3.09
CA PHE A 56 2.68 -6.12 -4.03
C PHE A 56 2.79 -4.74 -4.67
N PHE A 57 3.98 -4.14 -4.62
CA PHE A 57 4.32 -2.87 -5.24
C PHE A 57 5.36 -3.05 -6.33
N TYR A 58 5.17 -2.39 -7.47
CA TYR A 58 6.19 -2.31 -8.52
C TYR A 58 6.19 -0.95 -9.19
N MET A 59 7.33 -0.25 -9.24
CA MET A 59 7.41 1.08 -9.84
C MET A 59 7.72 1.01 -11.34
N LEU A 60 6.78 1.46 -12.17
CA LEU A 60 6.95 1.55 -13.63
C LEU A 60 7.72 2.80 -14.04
N LYS A 61 7.43 3.93 -13.40
CA LYS A 61 8.04 5.24 -13.68
C LYS A 61 8.32 6.01 -12.39
N GLY A 62 9.53 6.54 -12.26
CA GLY A 62 9.93 7.32 -11.08
C GLY A 62 10.11 6.45 -9.84
N GLN A 63 9.95 7.05 -8.66
CA GLN A 63 10.07 6.37 -7.37
C GLN A 63 8.89 6.72 -6.47
N MET A 64 8.69 5.92 -5.43
CA MET A 64 7.79 6.25 -4.31
C MET A 64 8.51 6.00 -2.98
N THR A 65 7.97 6.59 -1.91
CA THR A 65 8.37 6.25 -0.54
C THR A 65 7.20 5.57 0.14
N LEU A 66 7.37 4.31 0.55
CA LEU A 66 6.41 3.62 1.41
C LEU A 66 6.85 3.82 2.86
N LYS A 67 6.18 4.72 3.58
CA LYS A 67 6.42 4.87 5.02
C LYS A 67 5.77 3.70 5.72
N VAL A 68 6.46 3.05 6.64
CA VAL A 68 5.97 1.90 7.39
C VAL A 68 6.21 2.09 8.88
N VAL A 69 5.45 1.36 9.70
CA VAL A 69 5.81 1.12 11.10
C VAL A 69 6.32 -0.31 11.23
N GLU A 70 7.64 -0.44 11.12
CA GLU A 70 8.37 -1.69 11.23
C GLU A 70 8.85 -1.87 12.67
N GLN A 71 8.50 -2.98 13.32
CA GLN A 71 8.93 -3.29 14.69
C GLN A 71 8.69 -2.13 15.68
N GLY A 72 7.54 -1.46 15.55
CA GLY A 72 7.15 -0.32 16.37
C GLY A 72 7.92 0.98 16.06
N LYS A 73 8.66 1.06 14.96
CA LYS A 73 9.43 2.24 14.55
C LYS A 73 9.06 2.69 13.13
N HIS A 74 9.01 4.00 12.93
CA HIS A 74 8.84 4.54 11.58
C HIS A 74 10.09 4.27 10.73
N ARG A 75 9.88 3.74 9.52
CA ARG A 75 10.90 3.57 8.49
C ARG A 75 10.35 4.02 7.15
N ASP A 76 11.19 4.66 6.35
CA ASP A 76 10.88 5.04 4.98
C ASP A 76 11.52 4.02 4.02
N ILE A 77 10.71 3.29 3.26
CA ILE A 77 11.18 2.35 2.22
C ILE A 77 11.08 3.05 0.86
N ILE A 78 12.24 3.27 0.21
CA ILE A 78 12.28 3.91 -1.11
C ILE A 78 12.21 2.82 -2.18
N ILE A 79 11.11 2.80 -2.94
CA ILE A 79 10.91 1.87 -4.06
C ILE A 79 11.18 2.64 -5.36
N LYS A 80 12.29 2.34 -6.02
CA LYS A 80 12.75 3.04 -7.24
C LYS A 80 12.19 2.40 -8.50
N GLN A 81 12.32 3.09 -9.62
CA GLN A 81 11.88 2.61 -10.91
C GLN A 81 12.45 1.22 -11.23
N GLY A 82 11.56 0.27 -11.56
CA GLY A 82 11.90 -1.11 -11.86
C GLY A 82 12.17 -1.99 -10.63
N GLU A 83 11.99 -1.47 -9.42
CA GLU A 83 12.02 -2.25 -8.19
C GLU A 83 10.62 -2.77 -7.84
N ALA A 84 10.60 -4.00 -7.31
CA ALA A 84 9.44 -4.67 -6.76
C ALA A 84 9.60 -4.84 -5.25
N PHE A 85 8.50 -4.76 -4.51
CA PHE A 85 8.46 -4.93 -3.07
C PHE A 85 7.15 -5.62 -2.69
N LEU A 86 7.21 -6.60 -1.81
CA LEU A 86 6.03 -7.26 -1.26
C LEU A 86 5.94 -6.89 0.22
N LEU A 87 4.84 -6.24 0.60
CA LEU A 87 4.54 -5.89 1.97
C LEU A 87 3.78 -7.05 2.63
N PRO A 88 4.32 -7.65 3.71
CA PRO A 88 3.63 -8.65 4.52
C PRO A 88 2.35 -8.10 5.17
N PRO A 89 1.45 -8.98 5.63
CA PRO A 89 0.20 -8.56 6.25
C PRO A 89 0.40 -7.74 7.52
N ARG A 90 -0.58 -6.87 7.81
CA ARG A 90 -0.74 -6.18 9.09
C ARG A 90 0.44 -5.28 9.49
N ILE A 91 1.25 -4.86 8.53
CA ILE A 91 2.26 -3.81 8.71
C ILE A 91 1.64 -2.47 8.33
N PRO A 92 1.53 -1.50 9.27
CA PRO A 92 1.02 -0.18 8.97
C PRO A 92 1.89 0.50 7.93
N HIS A 93 1.27 0.97 6.85
CA HIS A 93 2.00 1.57 5.74
C HIS A 93 1.28 2.80 5.17
N SER A 94 2.04 3.76 4.66
CA SER A 94 1.55 5.05 4.15
C SER A 94 2.31 5.40 2.87
N PRO A 95 1.72 5.12 1.68
CA PRO A 95 2.36 5.36 0.40
C PRO A 95 2.46 6.86 0.11
N GLN A 96 3.67 7.33 -0.22
CA GLN A 96 3.96 8.70 -0.66
C GLN A 96 4.43 8.67 -2.10
N ARG A 97 3.71 9.36 -2.98
CA ARG A 97 3.97 9.37 -4.42
C ARG A 97 4.29 10.77 -4.91
N PRO A 98 5.52 11.04 -5.39
CA PRO A 98 5.85 12.30 -6.02
C PRO A 98 5.11 12.47 -7.36
N PRO A 99 5.00 13.70 -7.90
CA PRO A 99 4.36 13.94 -9.19
C PRO A 99 5.09 13.22 -10.33
N ASN A 100 4.36 12.90 -11.39
CA ASN A 100 4.85 12.21 -12.59
C ASN A 100 5.45 10.81 -12.32
N SER A 101 5.02 10.17 -11.24
CA SER A 101 5.35 8.78 -10.92
C SER A 101 4.19 7.84 -11.29
N LEU A 102 4.51 6.56 -11.51
CA LEU A 102 3.51 5.51 -11.55
C LEU A 102 4.03 4.18 -11.02
N GLY A 103 3.26 3.61 -10.11
CA GLY A 103 3.41 2.25 -9.64
C GLY A 103 2.21 1.36 -9.98
N LEU A 104 2.48 0.07 -10.03
CA LEU A 104 1.51 -1.01 -9.96
C LEU A 104 1.38 -1.42 -8.50
N VAL A 105 0.14 -1.60 -8.05
CA VAL A 105 -0.20 -2.23 -6.78
C VAL A 105 -1.09 -3.42 -7.08
N ILE A 106 -0.81 -4.55 -6.45
CA ILE A 106 -1.67 -5.73 -6.47
C ILE A 106 -1.95 -6.14 -5.04
N GLU A 107 -3.23 -6.26 -4.73
CA GLU A 107 -3.75 -6.77 -3.46
C GLU A 107 -4.84 -7.82 -3.78
N ARG A 108 -5.29 -8.56 -2.76
CA ARG A 108 -6.43 -9.48 -2.90
C ARG A 108 -7.70 -8.89 -2.32
N GLU A 109 -8.84 -9.39 -2.78
CA GLU A 109 -10.11 -9.21 -2.10
C GLU A 109 -10.02 -9.71 -0.65
N ARG A 110 -10.70 -8.99 0.24
CA ARG A 110 -10.76 -9.32 1.67
C ARG A 110 -11.58 -10.59 1.86
N LEU A 111 -11.11 -11.48 2.72
CA LEU A 111 -11.90 -12.63 3.16
C LEU A 111 -13.04 -12.15 4.07
N GLN A 112 -14.06 -13.00 4.22
CA GLN A 112 -15.13 -12.72 5.17
C GLN A 112 -14.57 -12.59 6.59
N GLY A 113 -14.91 -11.50 7.27
CA GLY A 113 -14.44 -11.19 8.62
C GLY A 113 -13.17 -10.32 8.66
N GLU A 114 -12.43 -10.22 7.56
CA GLU A 114 -11.27 -9.32 7.51
C GLU A 114 -11.71 -7.85 7.57
N LEU A 115 -11.03 -7.11 8.45
CA LEU A 115 -11.21 -5.68 8.65
C LEU A 115 -9.90 -4.97 8.35
N ASP A 116 -10.01 -3.91 7.56
CA ASP A 116 -8.93 -2.97 7.36
C ASP A 116 -8.96 -1.94 8.50
N ALA A 117 -7.84 -1.26 8.71
CA ALA A 117 -7.80 -0.06 9.54
C ALA A 117 -7.08 1.09 8.84
N MET A 118 -7.60 2.29 9.08
CA MET A 118 -6.87 3.53 8.86
C MET A 118 -6.44 4.10 10.20
N GLN A 119 -5.18 4.49 10.30
CA GLN A 119 -4.62 5.05 11.52
C GLN A 119 -3.68 6.22 11.27
N TRP A 120 -3.63 7.11 12.25
CA TRP A 120 -2.74 8.26 12.31
C TRP A 120 -1.92 8.16 13.57
N TYR A 121 -0.72 8.74 13.55
CA TYR A 121 0.23 8.67 14.64
C TYR A 121 0.49 10.05 15.26
N VAL A 122 0.83 10.06 16.54
CA VAL A 122 1.31 11.26 17.21
C VAL A 122 2.65 11.64 16.60
N LYS A 123 2.80 12.90 16.22
CA LYS A 123 3.99 13.41 15.50
C LYS A 123 5.28 13.03 16.23
N GLY A 124 6.18 12.33 15.53
CA GLY A 124 7.49 11.93 16.05
C GLY A 124 7.49 10.66 16.91
N SER A 125 6.38 9.93 16.95
CA SER A 125 6.25 8.67 17.71
C SER A 125 5.46 7.63 16.93
N ALA A 126 5.56 6.37 17.34
CA ALA A 126 4.68 5.29 16.85
C ALA A 126 3.40 5.12 17.69
N ASP A 127 3.06 6.10 18.54
CA ASP A 127 1.81 6.08 19.30
C ASP A 127 0.63 6.45 18.42
N ILE A 128 -0.43 5.64 18.47
CA ILE A 128 -1.64 5.85 17.67
C ILE A 128 -2.37 7.10 18.18
N LEU A 129 -2.51 8.08 17.29
CA LEU A 129 -3.30 9.30 17.51
C LEU A 129 -4.80 9.01 17.29
N TRP A 130 -5.12 8.31 16.22
CA TRP A 130 -6.50 7.99 15.82
C TRP A 130 -6.51 6.71 14.99
N ARG A 131 -7.53 5.87 15.16
CA ARG A 131 -7.74 4.67 14.34
C ARG A 131 -9.23 4.46 14.10
N ARG A 132 -9.55 3.95 12.90
CA ARG A 132 -10.87 3.40 12.57
C ARG A 132 -10.71 2.11 11.76
N THR A 133 -11.43 1.08 12.18
CA THR A 133 -11.58 -0.18 11.43
C THR A 133 -12.80 -0.12 10.52
N PHE A 134 -12.75 -0.86 9.41
CA PHE A 134 -13.83 -0.93 8.42
C PHE A 134 -13.70 -2.18 7.56
N HIS A 135 -14.81 -2.65 7.01
CA HIS A 135 -14.76 -3.67 5.97
C HIS A 135 -14.47 -2.99 4.63
N CYS A 136 -13.38 -3.37 3.97
CA CYS A 136 -12.94 -2.74 2.73
C CYS A 136 -13.54 -3.44 1.51
N THR A 137 -14.48 -2.76 0.84
CA THR A 137 -15.08 -3.24 -0.41
C THR A 137 -14.49 -2.49 -1.60
N ASP A 138 -14.50 -1.16 -1.53
CA ASP A 138 -13.92 -0.24 -2.51
C ASP A 138 -13.07 0.78 -1.75
N LEU A 139 -11.75 0.54 -1.72
CA LEU A 139 -10.81 1.37 -0.99
C LEU A 139 -10.91 2.86 -1.38
N GLY A 140 -11.14 3.17 -2.66
CA GLY A 140 -11.26 4.55 -3.12
C GLY A 140 -12.45 5.29 -2.50
N LYS A 141 -13.59 4.61 -2.35
CA LYS A 141 -14.82 5.18 -1.78
C LYS A 141 -14.84 5.10 -0.26
N ASP A 142 -14.42 3.98 0.30
CA ASP A 142 -14.52 3.67 1.73
C ASP A 142 -13.57 4.55 2.57
N LEU A 143 -12.45 5.00 1.99
CA LEU A 143 -11.50 5.89 2.67
C LEU A 143 -12.00 7.32 2.83
N VAL A 144 -12.82 7.84 1.90
CA VAL A 144 -13.30 9.23 1.92
C VAL A 144 -14.03 9.59 3.23
N PRO A 145 -15.05 8.85 3.68
CA PRO A 145 -15.73 9.17 4.94
C PRO A 145 -14.81 9.01 6.17
N ILE A 146 -13.86 8.08 6.14
CA ILE A 146 -12.91 7.86 7.24
C ILE A 146 -11.96 9.06 7.39
N ILE A 147 -11.38 9.51 6.27
CA ILE A 147 -10.50 10.70 6.24
C ILE A 147 -11.28 11.95 6.70
N LYS A 148 -12.53 12.11 6.27
CA LYS A 148 -13.39 13.21 6.70
C LYS A 148 -13.65 13.16 8.22
N ALA A 149 -13.92 11.98 8.77
CA ALA A 149 -14.12 11.79 10.20
C ALA A 149 -12.85 12.14 11.00
N TYR A 150 -11.68 11.68 10.57
CA TYR A 150 -10.41 12.06 11.18
C TYR A 150 -10.20 13.58 11.16
N LYS A 151 -10.35 14.23 10.01
CA LYS A 151 -10.18 15.70 9.89
C LYS A 151 -11.13 16.49 10.79
N ALA A 152 -12.32 15.97 11.07
CA ALA A 152 -13.28 16.60 11.98
C ALA A 152 -13.00 16.35 13.47
N SER A 153 -12.19 15.33 13.79
CA SER A 153 -11.90 14.86 15.14
C SER A 153 -11.12 15.87 16.00
N GLN A 154 -11.14 15.69 17.32
CA GLN A 154 -10.36 16.52 18.25
C GLN A 154 -8.88 16.12 18.22
N GLU A 155 -8.59 14.87 17.91
CA GLU A 155 -7.27 14.29 17.77
C GLU A 155 -6.53 14.96 16.61
N SER A 156 -7.19 15.11 15.45
CA SER A 156 -6.62 15.85 14.32
C SER A 156 -6.39 17.33 14.63
N LYS A 157 -7.21 17.96 15.49
CA LYS A 157 -7.08 19.37 15.85
C LYS A 157 -6.01 19.62 16.91
N SER A 158 -5.91 18.73 17.90
CA SER A 158 -5.03 18.88 19.06
C SER A 158 -3.68 18.19 18.90
N GLY A 159 -3.57 17.21 18.00
CA GLY A 159 -2.41 16.34 17.87
C GLY A 159 -2.18 15.41 19.05
N LYS A 160 -3.15 15.29 19.97
CA LYS A 160 -3.06 14.49 21.20
C LYS A 160 -3.98 13.29 21.11
N ALA A 161 -3.44 12.11 21.39
CA ALA A 161 -4.24 10.90 21.55
C ALA A 161 -5.19 11.04 22.74
N ARG A 162 -6.38 10.45 22.63
CA ARG A 162 -7.32 10.37 23.76
C ARG A 162 -6.79 9.43 24.85
N LYS A 163 -7.10 9.78 26.10
CA LYS A 163 -6.83 8.91 27.26
C LYS A 163 -7.70 7.64 27.18
N ARG A 164 -7.14 6.49 27.58
CA ARG A 164 -7.91 5.23 27.68
C ARG A 164 -9.12 5.41 28.60
N GLY A 165 -10.29 4.96 28.16
CA GLY A 165 -11.54 5.03 28.94
C GLY A 165 -12.40 6.30 28.71
N SER A 166 -11.98 7.22 27.84
CA SER A 166 -12.79 8.39 27.46
C SER A 166 -14.05 7.94 26.71
N LYS A 167 -15.26 8.26 27.21
CA LYS A 167 -16.53 7.96 26.52
C LYS A 167 -16.79 8.97 25.38
N GLY A 168 -17.26 8.47 24.25
CA GLY A 168 -17.85 9.25 23.15
C GLY A 168 -16.85 9.81 22.13
N GLY A 169 -17.01 9.43 20.86
CA GLY A 169 -16.33 9.98 19.68
C GLY A 169 -15.75 8.89 18.77
N ASP A 170 -15.92 9.08 17.46
CA ASP A 170 -15.33 8.25 16.41
C ASP A 170 -13.82 8.37 16.47
N GLY A 171 -13.14 7.50 17.21
CA GLY A 171 -11.69 7.54 17.31
C GLY A 171 -11.15 7.13 18.67
N VAL A 172 -10.23 6.19 18.60
CA VAL A 172 -9.24 5.77 19.61
C VAL A 172 -9.56 4.48 20.36
N LEU A 173 -10.76 4.15 20.86
CA LEU A 173 -10.93 2.90 21.65
C LEU A 173 -12.27 2.16 21.56
N ALA A 174 -13.13 2.47 20.60
CA ALA A 174 -14.45 1.85 20.55
C ALA A 174 -15.03 1.69 19.14
N ILE A 175 -14.27 1.17 18.16
CA ILE A 175 -14.86 0.53 16.98
C ILE A 175 -13.96 -0.64 16.61
N MET A 176 -14.47 -1.85 16.87
CA MET A 176 -13.95 -3.21 16.69
C MET A 176 -12.42 -3.41 16.79
N PRO A 177 -11.93 -4.23 17.74
CA PRO A 177 -10.51 -4.63 17.70
C PRO A 177 -10.22 -5.28 16.34
N LEU A 178 -9.02 -5.03 15.81
CA LEU A 178 -8.53 -5.88 14.73
C LEU A 178 -8.56 -7.32 15.25
N GLU A 179 -9.11 -8.26 14.48
CA GLU A 179 -9.15 -9.67 14.90
C GLU A 179 -7.74 -10.19 15.17
N LYS A 180 -6.78 -9.74 14.35
CA LYS A 180 -5.36 -10.04 14.49
C LYS A 180 -4.58 -8.75 14.84
N PRO A 181 -3.59 -8.82 15.75
CA PRO A 181 -2.80 -7.65 16.11
C PRO A 181 -1.94 -7.15 14.94
N ILE A 182 -1.47 -5.91 15.02
CA ILE A 182 -0.42 -5.39 14.12
C ILE A 182 0.82 -6.28 14.20
N ASP A 183 1.52 -6.44 13.08
CA ASP A 183 2.83 -7.09 13.08
C ASP A 183 3.92 -6.14 13.58
N GLU A 184 4.48 -6.46 14.74
CA GLU A 184 5.57 -5.73 15.39
C GLU A 184 6.90 -6.51 15.39
N LYS A 185 6.96 -7.64 14.67
CA LYS A 185 8.10 -8.57 14.72
C LYS A 185 8.84 -8.65 13.39
N THR A 186 8.11 -8.61 12.28
CA THR A 186 8.68 -8.78 10.95
C THR A 186 9.65 -7.65 10.62
N GLN A 187 10.84 -8.04 10.16
CA GLN A 187 11.80 -7.13 9.53
C GLN A 187 11.60 -7.19 8.02
N LEU A 188 11.34 -6.04 7.42
CA LEU A 188 11.07 -5.87 6.01
C LEU A 188 12.37 -5.89 5.19
N PRO A 189 12.39 -6.64 4.07
CA PRO A 189 13.51 -6.65 3.16
C PRO A 189 13.63 -5.33 2.40
N GLU A 190 14.75 -5.13 1.72
CA GLU A 190 14.89 -4.02 0.76
C GLU A 190 14.16 -4.34 -0.56
N PRO A 191 13.64 -3.32 -1.28
CA PRO A 191 13.06 -3.50 -2.61
C PRO A 191 14.03 -4.16 -3.59
N GLN A 192 13.52 -5.07 -4.42
CA GLN A 192 14.32 -5.86 -5.36
C GLN A 192 14.23 -5.30 -6.78
N LYS A 193 15.38 -5.00 -7.40
CA LYS A 193 15.44 -4.64 -8.83
C LYS A 193 15.08 -5.83 -9.71
N LEU A 194 13.85 -5.84 -10.23
CA LEU A 194 13.30 -6.99 -10.95
C LEU A 194 14.16 -7.40 -12.16
N LYS A 195 14.61 -6.44 -12.97
CA LYS A 195 15.47 -6.75 -14.13
C LYS A 195 16.81 -7.36 -13.73
N THR A 196 17.40 -6.89 -12.63
CA THR A 196 18.68 -7.43 -12.13
C THR A 196 18.47 -8.84 -11.59
N TRP A 197 17.39 -9.05 -10.84
CA TRP A 197 17.00 -10.36 -10.33
C TRP A 197 16.73 -11.36 -11.47
N VAL A 198 15.97 -10.96 -12.50
CA VAL A 198 15.71 -11.82 -13.67
C VAL A 198 17.02 -12.17 -14.38
N LYS A 199 17.91 -11.19 -14.57
CA LYS A 199 19.22 -11.44 -15.20
C LYS A 199 20.05 -12.44 -14.40
N SER A 200 20.11 -12.33 -13.07
CA SER A 200 20.88 -13.25 -12.23
C SER A 200 20.27 -14.66 -12.17
N LYS A 201 18.98 -14.80 -12.51
CA LYS A 201 18.24 -16.07 -12.55
C LYS A 201 17.97 -16.61 -13.95
N THR A 202 18.56 -16.03 -14.98
CA THR A 202 18.26 -16.35 -16.39
C THR A 202 18.37 -17.85 -16.69
N GLN A 203 19.40 -18.53 -16.17
CA GLN A 203 19.58 -19.96 -16.46
C GLN A 203 18.54 -20.82 -15.73
N ASP A 204 18.27 -20.52 -14.47
CA ASP A 204 17.26 -21.20 -13.66
C ASP A 204 15.85 -21.03 -14.26
N LEU A 205 15.54 -19.83 -14.77
CA LEU A 205 14.25 -19.49 -15.39
C LEU A 205 13.97 -20.26 -16.70
N LYS A 206 15.00 -20.81 -17.36
CA LYS A 206 14.81 -21.71 -18.50
C LYS A 206 14.28 -23.07 -18.08
N SER A 207 14.54 -23.48 -16.85
CA SER A 207 14.11 -24.77 -16.29
C SER A 207 12.71 -24.71 -15.69
N GLY A 208 12.17 -23.51 -15.44
CA GLY A 208 10.80 -23.34 -14.96
C GLY A 208 10.57 -21.99 -14.27
N PRO A 209 9.34 -21.75 -13.76
CA PRO A 209 9.00 -20.58 -12.97
C PRO A 209 9.85 -20.50 -11.69
N LEU A 210 10.14 -19.27 -11.25
CA LEU A 210 10.80 -19.03 -9.96
C LEU A 210 10.01 -18.05 -9.12
N THR A 211 9.90 -18.33 -7.83
CA THR A 211 9.28 -17.43 -6.86
C THR A 211 10.20 -16.26 -6.52
N LEU A 212 9.69 -15.03 -6.66
CA LEU A 212 10.42 -13.78 -6.40
C LEU A 212 10.54 -13.48 -4.90
N PHE A 213 9.47 -13.67 -4.14
CA PHE A 213 9.41 -13.49 -2.69
C PHE A 213 9.06 -14.83 -2.03
N LYS A 214 9.88 -15.29 -1.10
CA LYS A 214 9.68 -16.56 -0.39
C LYS A 214 9.01 -16.32 0.96
N GLY A 215 8.20 -17.28 1.40
CA GLY A 215 7.59 -17.26 2.73
C GLY A 215 6.42 -16.30 2.87
N SER A 216 5.77 -15.95 1.75
CA SER A 216 4.60 -15.10 1.67
C SER A 216 3.35 -15.91 1.31
N ASP A 217 2.17 -15.42 1.70
CA ASP A 217 0.89 -16.00 1.29
C ASP A 217 0.56 -15.65 -0.18
N PHE A 218 1.11 -14.53 -0.68
CA PHE A 218 1.04 -14.09 -2.06
C PHE A 218 2.24 -14.63 -2.84
N GLU A 219 1.99 -15.61 -3.70
CA GLU A 219 3.05 -16.18 -4.55
C GLU A 219 3.28 -15.32 -5.79
N VAL A 220 4.48 -14.74 -5.91
CA VAL A 220 4.91 -14.01 -7.11
C VAL A 220 5.84 -14.89 -7.93
N MET A 221 5.32 -15.53 -8.97
CA MET A 221 6.11 -16.34 -9.91
C MET A 221 6.57 -15.51 -11.11
N VAL A 222 7.85 -15.62 -11.43
CA VAL A 222 8.44 -15.05 -12.64
C VAL A 222 8.65 -16.14 -13.68
N VAL A 223 8.12 -15.92 -14.88
CA VAL A 223 8.27 -16.81 -16.03
C VAL A 223 8.88 -16.04 -17.19
N THR A 224 9.88 -16.62 -17.86
CA THR A 224 10.44 -16.05 -19.09
C THR A 224 9.85 -16.73 -20.31
N GLY A 225 9.29 -15.94 -21.23
CA GLY A 225 8.90 -16.42 -22.55
C GLY A 225 10.03 -16.26 -23.56
N ASN A 226 10.19 -17.24 -24.45
CA ASN A 226 10.98 -17.03 -25.66
C ASN A 226 10.28 -15.96 -26.51
N ARG A 227 11.01 -14.91 -26.91
CA ARG A 227 10.52 -14.03 -27.97
C ARG A 227 10.35 -14.90 -29.22
N ARG A 228 9.11 -15.03 -29.70
CA ARG A 228 8.86 -15.40 -31.10
C ARG A 228 9.12 -14.19 -31.98
#